data_AF-A0A2X0NUC1-F1
#
_entry.id   AF-A0A2X0NUC1-F1
#
_cell.length_a   1.000
_cell.length_b   1.000
_cell.length_c   1.000
_cell.angle_alpha   90.00
_cell.angle_beta   90.00
_cell.angle_gamma   90.00
#
_symmetry.space_group_name_H-M   'P 1'
#
loop_
_entity.id
_entity.type
_entity.pdbx_description
1 polymer ?
#
loop_
_entity_poly.entity_id
_entity_poly.type
_entity_poly.pdbx_seq_one_letter_code
_entity_poly.pdbx_strand_id
1 'polypeptide(L)'
;MASTPLGFDAQDAQALEEGTFIRPLSSTSRSSTPNATTTTTTTTVIADLDSPSANNGNGNVIPPFSNQIHIHPTQTLPTHLPPTYGYFNGIDTDIREGGVRSLPHKKSNRALSAASIGASSTSTSNASTGAGGMEWESFKTRAGTVLRQWKRVWDRDGLAGVQQKWRHTALPSQLARAPPHRRALALLALVVILLFLLFLRGNSNSVGNEKAHAILRDSGVSGAIIDRTTGTHRSANKAKVLESFTNPYGFMNLIDPYAGGVFNPSILVLPDTVGNDRRFLFVARGPEKYEVIDGDDTRWEHVLGCFMIVLKRAHLNLPYLARETELETLKLPAKRKVEYLRCHDPIFDQFIGPEDPRLFFTNDGQPLLIYSQTGRSPNICRAIYLIDARVVVPGLSKALKKGGWNAPIVFSEQTDLIRDNQFNIEKNWAPFLGEKDELHFHVSLVPQEVYKYVPGMTLRALDPNPPKHNCLTSIVNAQMNRVKFHHATPLLRATLCRRGECKPDIHNTVLFGMIHVKYHPEPYLFYERRIVTWNVTAPYNYLSVSKPLTYSGTNQADPIFTVSIAWDHPSDRHGLGLNHGFLDDTIVTSFGVGDYGSAYIDILARDLLTDHEICEGFGQHSLFG
;
A
#
# COMPACT_ATOMS: atom_id res chain seq x y z
N MET A 1 1.71 -62.27 -5.53
CA MET A 1 0.97 -62.00 -6.79
C MET A 1 0.01 -60.85 -6.53
N ALA A 2 0.12 -59.83 -7.37
CA ALA A 2 -0.77 -58.69 -7.63
C ALA A 2 -1.87 -58.32 -6.61
N SER A 3 -1.80 -57.09 -6.10
CA SER A 3 -2.94 -56.16 -6.16
C SER A 3 -2.44 -54.72 -6.22
N THR A 4 -2.71 -54.09 -7.35
CA THR A 4 -2.63 -52.66 -7.65
C THR A 4 -3.52 -51.82 -6.74
N PRO A 5 -3.13 -50.60 -6.38
CA PRO A 5 -4.07 -49.51 -6.17
C PRO A 5 -3.95 -48.44 -7.25
N LEU A 6 -5.13 -48.00 -7.65
CA LEU A 6 -5.48 -46.95 -8.58
C LEU A 6 -4.80 -45.62 -8.23
N GLY A 7 -4.28 -44.96 -9.26
CA GLY A 7 -3.86 -43.57 -9.19
C GLY A 7 -5.07 -42.64 -9.09
N PHE A 8 -4.97 -41.64 -8.22
CA PHE A 8 -5.77 -40.45 -8.27
C PHE A 8 -4.82 -39.25 -8.39
N ASP A 9 -4.95 -38.54 -9.51
CA ASP A 9 -4.29 -37.28 -9.78
C ASP A 9 -4.73 -36.21 -8.77
N ALA A 10 -3.74 -35.55 -8.16
CA ALA A 10 -3.93 -34.33 -7.39
C ALA A 10 -3.75 -33.13 -8.33
N GLN A 11 -4.84 -32.72 -8.98
CA GLN A 11 -4.97 -31.41 -9.62
C GLN A 11 -6.31 -30.79 -9.18
N ASP A 12 -6.32 -29.45 -9.05
CA ASP A 12 -7.46 -28.58 -8.67
C ASP A 12 -7.60 -28.18 -7.20
N ALA A 13 -6.56 -27.52 -6.66
CA ALA A 13 -6.69 -26.69 -5.45
C ALA A 13 -5.89 -25.39 -5.57
N GLN A 14 -6.27 -24.51 -6.50
CA GLN A 14 -5.78 -23.12 -6.50
C GLN A 14 -6.72 -22.08 -7.14
N ALA A 15 -8.01 -22.39 -7.29
CA ALA A 15 -8.99 -21.45 -7.88
C ALA A 15 -10.36 -21.45 -7.16
N LEU A 16 -10.41 -21.81 -5.87
CA LEU A 16 -11.66 -21.91 -5.11
C LEU A 16 -11.43 -21.40 -3.69
N GLU A 17 -11.69 -20.12 -3.47
CA GLU A 17 -12.41 -19.58 -2.30
C GLU A 17 -12.49 -18.06 -2.43
N GLU A 18 -13.40 -17.62 -3.30
CA GLU A 18 -14.15 -16.36 -3.26
C GLU A 18 -15.27 -16.51 -4.31
N GLY A 19 -16.40 -17.13 -3.93
CA GLY A 19 -17.62 -17.21 -4.77
C GLY A 19 -18.23 -18.61 -4.96
N THR A 20 -19.45 -18.79 -4.46
CA THR A 20 -20.29 -19.98 -4.48
C THR A 20 -20.94 -20.22 -5.86
N PHE A 21 -20.98 -21.47 -6.34
CA PHE A 21 -21.55 -21.90 -7.62
C PHE A 21 -23.09 -21.77 -7.72
N ILE A 22 -23.61 -21.38 -8.89
CA ILE A 22 -24.94 -21.80 -9.39
C ILE A 22 -24.78 -22.48 -10.77
N ARG A 23 -25.39 -23.65 -10.92
CA ARG A 23 -25.43 -24.50 -12.14
C ARG A 23 -26.16 -23.80 -13.31
N PRO A 24 -25.73 -23.97 -14.57
CA PRO A 24 -26.57 -23.65 -15.72
C PRO A 24 -27.53 -24.80 -16.05
N LEU A 25 -28.77 -24.43 -16.36
CA LEU A 25 -29.81 -25.29 -16.94
C LEU A 25 -29.41 -25.69 -18.36
N SER A 26 -29.56 -26.97 -18.66
CA SER A 26 -29.41 -27.55 -19.99
C SER A 26 -30.57 -27.16 -20.91
N SER A 27 -30.25 -26.65 -22.10
CA SER A 27 -31.14 -26.73 -23.26
C SER A 27 -30.36 -27.39 -24.40
N THR A 28 -30.86 -28.54 -24.84
CA THR A 28 -30.32 -29.33 -25.94
C THR A 28 -31.14 -29.07 -27.19
N SER A 29 -30.48 -28.61 -28.26
CA SER A 29 -30.99 -28.74 -29.63
C SER A 29 -29.96 -29.44 -30.51
N ARG A 30 -30.45 -30.46 -31.21
CA ARG A 30 -29.81 -31.34 -32.21
C ARG A 30 -29.06 -30.57 -33.31
N SER A 31 -27.93 -31.12 -33.81
CA SER A 31 -27.92 -31.93 -35.06
C SER A 31 -26.51 -32.38 -35.52
N SER A 32 -26.41 -33.69 -35.75
CA SER A 32 -25.83 -34.35 -36.95
C SER A 32 -24.34 -34.23 -37.35
N THR A 33 -23.58 -35.31 -37.06
CA THR A 33 -22.81 -36.23 -37.97
C THR A 33 -22.14 -35.72 -39.28
N PRO A 34 -21.19 -36.47 -39.89
CA PRO A 34 -20.04 -37.25 -39.35
C PRO A 34 -18.74 -37.24 -40.25
N ASN A 35 -17.71 -37.96 -39.78
CA ASN A 35 -16.69 -38.77 -40.50
C ASN A 35 -15.63 -38.19 -41.47
N ALA A 36 -14.36 -38.54 -41.20
CA ALA A 36 -13.41 -39.33 -42.04
C ALA A 36 -11.94 -38.87 -41.77
N THR A 37 -11.06 -39.67 -41.15
CA THR A 37 -10.09 -40.64 -41.77
C THR A 37 -9.28 -40.01 -42.91
N THR A 38 -7.94 -39.91 -42.88
CA THR A 38 -6.92 -40.93 -43.28
C THR A 38 -5.53 -40.25 -43.19
N THR A 39 -4.52 -40.75 -42.45
CA THR A 39 -3.28 -41.45 -42.93
C THR A 39 -2.65 -40.82 -44.20
N THR A 40 -1.35 -40.52 -44.35
CA THR A 40 -0.16 -41.41 -44.25
C THR A 40 1.15 -40.61 -44.51
N THR A 41 2.18 -40.97 -43.73
CA THR A 41 3.66 -41.00 -43.90
C THR A 41 4.34 -40.70 -45.26
N THR A 42 5.50 -40.00 -45.25
CA THR A 42 6.88 -40.45 -45.62
C THR A 42 7.86 -39.24 -45.63
N THR A 43 8.93 -39.16 -44.80
CA THR A 43 10.34 -39.62 -45.00
C THR A 43 10.96 -39.09 -46.33
N THR A 44 12.14 -38.44 -46.45
CA THR A 44 13.51 -38.82 -46.02
C THR A 44 14.48 -37.65 -46.37
N VAL A 45 15.24 -37.07 -45.41
CA VAL A 45 16.72 -37.11 -45.18
C VAL A 45 17.67 -36.58 -46.30
N ILE A 46 18.58 -35.64 -45.94
CA ILE A 46 20.08 -35.71 -46.01
C ILE A 46 20.76 -34.35 -46.33
N ALA A 47 21.55 -33.87 -45.34
CA ALA A 47 22.88 -33.21 -45.36
C ALA A 47 23.18 -31.97 -46.20
N ASP A 48 24.23 -31.17 -45.97
CA ASP A 48 24.99 -30.65 -44.81
C ASP A 48 26.11 -29.79 -45.44
N LEU A 49 26.62 -28.80 -44.69
CA LEU A 49 27.95 -28.17 -44.76
C LEU A 49 28.35 -27.09 -45.82
N ASP A 50 28.74 -25.94 -45.24
CA ASP A 50 29.94 -25.09 -45.45
C ASP A 50 30.16 -24.12 -46.65
N SER A 51 30.05 -22.80 -46.34
CA SER A 51 31.04 -21.67 -46.42
C SER A 51 31.99 -21.47 -47.64
N PRO A 52 32.71 -20.33 -47.81
CA PRO A 52 32.38 -18.89 -47.76
C PRO A 52 32.98 -18.09 -48.98
N SER A 53 33.15 -16.76 -48.86
CA SER A 53 33.84 -15.77 -49.77
C SER A 53 32.98 -15.08 -50.85
N ALA A 54 33.30 -13.93 -51.44
CA ALA A 54 33.96 -12.67 -51.07
C ALA A 54 33.77 -11.70 -52.28
N ASN A 55 33.93 -10.39 -52.03
CA ASN A 55 34.37 -9.32 -52.93
C ASN A 55 33.42 -8.47 -53.83
N ASN A 56 33.67 -7.15 -53.67
CA ASN A 56 33.67 -6.01 -54.61
C ASN A 56 32.33 -5.46 -55.13
N GLY A 57 32.09 -4.14 -55.19
CA GLY A 57 32.90 -2.96 -54.94
C GLY A 57 32.31 -1.72 -55.66
N ASN A 58 32.74 -0.52 -55.25
CA ASN A 58 32.57 0.83 -55.86
C ASN A 58 31.19 1.51 -55.73
N GLY A 59 31.07 2.81 -55.44
CA GLY A 59 32.04 3.91 -55.23
C GLY A 59 31.33 5.28 -55.31
N ASN A 60 32.05 6.33 -54.85
CA ASN A 60 31.82 7.79 -55.03
C ASN A 60 30.88 8.53 -54.05
N VAL A 61 31.13 9.76 -53.58
CA VAL A 61 32.21 10.78 -53.70
C VAL A 61 31.91 11.87 -52.64
N ILE A 62 32.95 12.45 -52.02
CA ILE A 62 32.93 13.66 -51.15
C ILE A 62 33.26 14.91 -52.01
N PRO A 63 32.84 16.14 -51.65
CA PRO A 63 33.84 17.11 -51.16
C PRO A 63 33.34 18.05 -50.03
N PRO A 64 34.25 18.88 -49.44
CA PRO A 64 34.24 19.26 -48.03
C PRO A 64 34.10 20.78 -47.77
N PHE A 65 34.05 21.19 -46.50
CA PHE A 65 34.50 22.53 -46.07
C PHE A 65 35.30 22.48 -44.76
N SER A 66 36.48 23.08 -44.84
CA SER A 66 37.37 23.57 -43.76
C SER A 66 36.86 24.95 -43.27
N ASN A 67 37.35 25.67 -42.24
CA ASN A 67 38.56 25.64 -41.41
C ASN A 67 38.33 26.61 -40.20
N GLN A 68 39.01 26.33 -39.08
CA GLN A 68 39.66 27.23 -38.09
C GLN A 68 38.94 28.46 -37.47
N ILE A 69 39.08 28.63 -36.14
CA ILE A 69 39.90 29.69 -35.47
C ILE A 69 39.96 29.44 -33.93
N HIS A 70 41.16 29.62 -33.37
CA HIS A 70 41.53 29.68 -31.94
C HIS A 70 40.92 30.90 -31.21
N ILE A 71 40.78 30.84 -29.87
CA ILE A 71 41.29 31.83 -28.88
C ILE A 71 40.84 31.43 -27.45
N HIS A 72 41.80 31.34 -26.53
CA HIS A 72 41.63 31.35 -25.06
C HIS A 72 41.30 32.79 -24.58
N PRO A 73 40.60 32.97 -23.45
CA PRO A 73 41.35 33.36 -22.25
C PRO A 73 40.83 32.76 -20.93
N THR A 74 41.80 32.58 -20.04
CA THR A 74 41.77 32.48 -18.57
C THR A 74 40.86 33.52 -17.89
N GLN A 75 40.16 33.10 -16.81
CA GLN A 75 39.95 33.85 -15.56
C GLN A 75 39.20 32.95 -14.54
N THR A 76 39.91 32.42 -13.53
CA THR A 76 39.91 32.82 -12.10
C THR A 76 38.67 32.41 -11.30
N LEU A 77 38.90 31.49 -10.35
CA LEU A 77 38.04 31.11 -9.23
C LEU A 77 37.65 32.33 -8.35
N PRO A 78 36.50 32.27 -7.67
CA PRO A 78 36.34 32.84 -6.35
C PRO A 78 36.30 31.74 -5.27
N THR A 79 37.21 31.87 -4.32
CA THR A 79 37.17 31.29 -2.98
C THR A 79 36.01 31.90 -2.19
N HIS A 80 35.07 31.09 -1.70
CA HIS A 80 34.12 31.51 -0.66
C HIS A 80 34.43 30.78 0.66
N LEU A 81 34.88 31.58 1.62
CA LEU A 81 35.05 31.28 3.04
C LEU A 81 33.67 31.23 3.76
N PRO A 82 33.58 30.53 4.91
CA PRO A 82 32.33 30.22 5.58
C PRO A 82 31.76 31.43 6.35
N PRO A 83 30.45 31.49 6.60
CA PRO A 83 29.89 32.51 7.48
C PRO A 83 30.18 32.18 8.94
N THR A 84 30.77 33.16 9.61
CA THR A 84 30.99 33.25 11.06
C THR A 84 29.67 33.49 11.79
N TYR A 85 29.47 32.76 12.88
CA TYR A 85 28.39 32.96 13.85
C TYR A 85 28.59 34.28 14.60
N GLY A 86 27.62 35.19 14.51
CA GLY A 86 27.50 36.37 15.36
C GLY A 86 26.51 36.11 16.50
N TYR A 87 27.03 35.98 17.72
CA TYR A 87 26.28 36.08 18.97
C TYR A 87 25.75 37.51 19.15
N PHE A 88 24.46 37.67 19.44
CA PHE A 88 23.92 38.86 20.10
C PHE A 88 23.19 38.44 21.38
N ASN A 89 23.78 38.85 22.51
CA ASN A 89 23.16 38.92 23.83
C ASN A 89 22.83 40.40 24.13
N GLY A 90 21.77 40.63 24.91
CA GLY A 90 21.40 41.93 25.49
C GLY A 90 19.89 42.18 25.33
N ILE A 91 19.02 41.75 26.26
CA ILE A 91 18.66 42.35 27.58
C ILE A 91 17.92 43.68 27.44
N ASP A 92 16.61 43.66 27.75
CA ASP A 92 15.85 44.46 28.73
C ASP A 92 14.37 44.56 28.31
N THR A 93 13.46 43.89 29.02
CA THR A 93 12.64 44.44 30.12
C THR A 93 11.88 45.71 29.75
N ASP A 94 10.55 45.61 29.57
CA ASP A 94 9.68 46.37 30.45
C ASP A 94 8.23 45.88 30.47
N ILE A 95 7.67 45.97 31.68
CA ILE A 95 6.33 45.65 32.11
C ILE A 95 5.48 46.91 31.96
N ARG A 96 4.26 46.82 31.40
CA ARG A 96 3.06 47.51 31.95
C ARG A 96 1.74 47.17 31.24
N GLU A 97 0.88 46.54 32.04
CA GLU A 97 -0.52 46.85 32.33
C GLU A 97 -1.39 47.63 31.33
N GLY A 98 -2.56 47.04 31.05
CA GLY A 98 -3.85 47.70 31.30
C GLY A 98 -4.51 48.41 30.12
N GLY A 99 -5.64 47.88 29.64
CA GLY A 99 -6.46 48.60 28.66
C GLY A 99 -7.70 47.87 28.16
N VAL A 100 -8.68 47.69 29.05
CA VAL A 100 -10.07 47.34 28.72
C VAL A 100 -10.65 48.35 27.71
N ARG A 101 -11.26 47.87 26.61
CA ARG A 101 -12.39 48.57 25.97
C ARG A 101 -13.25 47.66 25.10
N SER A 102 -14.54 47.71 25.41
CA SER A 102 -15.68 47.02 24.82
C SER A 102 -16.19 47.70 23.54
N LEU A 103 -16.75 46.86 22.66
CA LEU A 103 -17.83 47.01 21.66
C LEU A 103 -18.30 48.41 21.21
N PRO A 104 -18.78 48.49 19.95
CA PRO A 104 -20.24 48.57 19.85
C PRO A 104 -20.88 47.70 18.74
N HIS A 105 -22.11 47.31 19.08
CA HIS A 105 -23.17 46.75 18.25
C HIS A 105 -23.39 47.45 16.90
N LYS A 106 -23.72 46.65 15.87
CA LYS A 106 -24.57 47.08 14.75
C LYS A 106 -25.77 46.13 14.63
N LYS A 107 -26.96 46.69 14.87
CA LYS A 107 -28.27 46.17 14.45
C LYS A 107 -28.56 46.69 13.04
N SER A 108 -29.11 45.87 12.16
CA SER A 108 -30.08 46.36 11.17
C SER A 108 -31.16 45.32 10.88
N ASN A 109 -32.35 45.86 10.69
CA ASN A 109 -33.66 45.22 10.68
C ASN A 109 -34.04 44.60 9.32
N ARG A 110 -34.78 43.48 9.40
CA ARG A 110 -36.13 43.26 8.82
C ARG A 110 -36.28 43.20 7.29
N ALA A 111 -36.70 42.03 6.81
CA ALA A 111 -37.83 41.91 5.88
C ALA A 111 -38.51 40.54 6.05
N LEU A 112 -39.81 40.59 6.33
CA LEU A 112 -40.77 39.50 6.42
C LEU A 112 -41.36 39.27 5.01
N SER A 113 -41.53 38.03 4.60
CA SER A 113 -42.58 37.66 3.64
C SER A 113 -43.26 36.38 4.10
N ALA A 114 -44.51 36.54 4.54
CA ALA A 114 -45.45 35.48 4.83
C ALA A 114 -46.07 34.95 3.53
N ALA A 115 -46.33 33.65 3.45
CA ALA A 115 -47.28 33.09 2.49
C ALA A 115 -48.04 31.90 3.11
N SER A 116 -49.33 32.16 3.31
CA SER A 116 -50.52 31.31 3.37
C SER A 116 -50.43 29.82 3.75
N ILE A 117 -51.09 29.54 4.89
CA ILE A 117 -51.72 28.27 5.24
C ILE A 117 -52.97 28.10 4.38
N GLY A 118 -53.01 27.03 3.57
CA GLY A 118 -54.21 26.55 2.89
C GLY A 118 -54.79 25.35 3.64
N ALA A 119 -56.02 25.50 4.12
CA ALA A 119 -56.81 24.42 4.70
C ALA A 119 -57.26 23.45 3.60
N SER A 120 -57.19 22.14 3.87
CA SER A 120 -57.95 21.15 3.12
C SER A 120 -58.49 20.08 4.06
N SER A 121 -59.80 19.91 3.90
CA SER A 121 -60.77 19.06 4.57
C SER A 121 -60.36 17.62 4.83
N THR A 122 -60.72 17.20 6.03
CA THR A 122 -61.06 15.85 6.49
C THR A 122 -61.97 15.09 5.51
N SER A 123 -61.57 13.88 5.14
CA SER A 123 -62.52 12.81 4.80
C SER A 123 -62.17 11.58 5.65
N THR A 124 -63.12 11.24 6.52
CA THR A 124 -63.13 10.07 7.39
C THR A 124 -63.69 8.87 6.63
N SER A 125 -62.92 7.81 6.50
CA SER A 125 -63.44 6.47 6.23
C SER A 125 -62.88 5.49 7.25
N ASN A 126 -63.80 4.88 8.01
CA ASN A 126 -63.57 3.84 8.99
C ASN A 126 -62.94 2.59 8.36
N ALA A 127 -61.85 2.10 8.96
CA ALA A 127 -61.52 0.67 8.97
C ALA A 127 -60.71 0.35 10.22
N SER A 128 -61.37 -0.33 11.16
CA SER A 128 -60.81 -0.88 12.38
C SER A 128 -60.01 -2.16 12.12
N THR A 129 -59.08 -2.43 13.05
CA THR A 129 -58.33 -3.68 13.33
C THR A 129 -56.95 -3.84 12.66
N GLY A 130 -55.89 -3.70 13.47
CA GLY A 130 -54.49 -3.96 13.08
C GLY A 130 -53.42 -3.14 13.82
N ALA A 131 -53.69 -2.55 14.99
CA ALA A 131 -52.79 -1.58 15.62
C ALA A 131 -51.62 -2.17 16.46
N GLY A 132 -51.50 -3.49 16.59
CA GLY A 132 -50.42 -4.10 17.40
C GLY A 132 -49.09 -4.35 16.66
N GLY A 133 -49.13 -4.50 15.33
CA GLY A 133 -47.97 -4.95 14.55
C GLY A 133 -47.01 -3.84 14.10
N MET A 134 -47.55 -2.69 13.67
CA MET A 134 -46.74 -1.58 13.14
C MET A 134 -45.94 -0.83 14.22
N GLU A 135 -46.44 -0.79 15.46
CA GLU A 135 -45.73 -0.13 16.58
C GLU A 135 -44.52 -0.95 17.04
N TRP A 136 -44.61 -2.28 16.95
CA TRP A 136 -43.57 -3.20 17.38
C TRP A 136 -42.36 -3.24 16.43
N GLU A 137 -42.60 -3.24 15.12
CA GLU A 137 -41.49 -3.20 14.14
C GLU A 137 -40.76 -1.85 14.15
N SER A 138 -41.49 -0.75 14.31
CA SER A 138 -40.89 0.58 14.53
C SER A 138 -40.05 0.62 15.81
N PHE A 139 -40.53 -0.01 16.89
CA PHE A 139 -39.77 -0.15 18.13
C PHE A 139 -38.51 -1.01 17.95
N LYS A 140 -38.59 -2.16 17.27
CA LYS A 140 -37.42 -3.01 16.97
C LYS A 140 -36.35 -2.27 16.17
N THR A 141 -36.74 -1.55 15.12
CA THR A 141 -35.80 -0.80 14.29
C THR A 141 -35.10 0.32 15.09
N ARG A 142 -35.84 1.03 15.94
CA ARG A 142 -35.27 2.05 16.85
C ARG A 142 -34.37 1.43 17.91
N ALA A 143 -34.78 0.32 18.53
CA ALA A 143 -34.00 -0.41 19.52
C ALA A 143 -32.70 -0.97 18.93
N GLY A 144 -32.76 -1.56 17.72
CA GLY A 144 -31.59 -2.06 17.00
C GLY A 144 -30.60 -0.96 16.63
N THR A 145 -31.10 0.22 16.24
CA THR A 145 -30.24 1.38 15.93
C THR A 145 -29.53 1.91 17.18
N VAL A 146 -30.25 1.98 18.31
CA VAL A 146 -29.67 2.36 19.61
C VAL A 146 -28.63 1.33 20.05
N LEU A 147 -28.94 0.04 20.01
CA LEU A 147 -28.00 -1.04 20.37
C LEU A 147 -26.72 -1.01 19.53
N ARG A 148 -26.82 -0.82 18.20
CA ARG A 148 -25.65 -0.65 17.32
C ARG A 148 -24.83 0.59 17.68
N GLN A 149 -25.48 1.69 18.08
CA GLN A 149 -24.78 2.91 18.48
C GLN A 149 -24.09 2.79 19.85
N TRP A 150 -24.60 1.96 20.77
CA TRP A 150 -23.95 1.67 22.05
C TRP A 150 -22.82 0.65 21.89
N LYS A 151 -23.02 -0.37 21.05
CA LYS A 151 -21.96 -1.33 20.69
C LYS A 151 -20.75 -0.62 20.07
N ARG A 152 -20.97 0.35 19.16
CA ARG A 152 -19.88 1.16 18.59
C ARG A 152 -19.07 1.95 19.62
N VAL A 153 -19.71 2.47 20.66
CA VAL A 153 -19.03 3.22 21.73
C VAL A 153 -18.24 2.26 22.63
N TRP A 154 -18.79 1.08 22.88
CA TRP A 154 -18.08 0.02 23.61
C TRP A 154 -16.86 -0.49 22.82
N ASP A 155 -17.02 -0.80 21.54
CA ASP A 155 -15.95 -1.33 20.70
C ASP A 155 -14.81 -0.30 20.50
N ARG A 156 -15.14 1.00 20.46
CA ARG A 156 -14.15 2.09 20.29
C ARG A 156 -13.48 2.54 21.60
N ASP A 157 -14.27 2.75 22.65
CA ASP A 157 -13.84 3.49 23.85
C ASP A 157 -13.94 2.64 25.13
N GLY A 158 -14.33 1.38 25.01
CA GLY A 158 -14.56 0.48 26.14
C GLY A 158 -15.60 1.01 27.13
N LEU A 159 -15.46 0.60 28.40
CA LEU A 159 -16.37 0.98 29.48
C LEU A 159 -16.37 2.51 29.75
N ALA A 160 -15.24 3.19 29.53
CA ALA A 160 -15.09 4.61 29.78
C ALA A 160 -15.97 5.47 28.85
N GLY A 161 -15.99 5.15 27.54
CA GLY A 161 -16.85 5.87 26.60
C GLY A 161 -18.33 5.60 26.81
N VAL A 162 -18.70 4.38 27.25
CA VAL A 162 -20.09 4.06 27.63
C VAL A 162 -20.53 4.89 28.83
N GLN A 163 -19.69 5.02 29.86
CA GLN A 163 -19.97 5.87 31.02
C GLN A 163 -20.10 7.36 30.65
N GLN A 164 -19.20 7.86 29.80
CA GLN A 164 -19.23 9.25 29.34
C GLN A 164 -20.51 9.53 28.54
N LYS A 165 -20.86 8.65 27.59
CA LYS A 165 -22.09 8.80 26.81
C LYS A 165 -23.34 8.76 27.68
N TRP A 166 -23.37 7.87 28.68
CA TRP A 166 -24.48 7.78 29.63
C TRP A 166 -24.67 9.05 30.46
N ARG A 167 -23.58 9.70 30.88
CA ARG A 167 -23.64 10.98 31.61
C ARG A 167 -24.23 12.12 30.78
N HIS A 168 -24.16 12.03 29.45
CA HIS A 168 -24.68 13.06 28.54
C HIS A 168 -26.07 12.74 27.96
N THR A 169 -26.58 11.52 28.09
CA THR A 169 -27.97 11.21 27.74
C THR A 169 -28.91 11.69 28.85
N ALA A 170 -29.81 12.63 28.52
CA ALA A 170 -30.81 13.21 29.42
C ALA A 170 -31.95 12.23 29.83
N LEU A 171 -31.60 11.01 30.23
CA LEU A 171 -32.53 10.00 30.73
C LEU A 171 -33.15 10.29 32.12
N PRO A 172 -32.46 10.93 33.09
CA PRO A 172 -33.00 11.02 34.45
C PRO A 172 -34.29 11.84 34.57
N SER A 173 -34.46 12.88 33.75
CA SER A 173 -35.60 13.80 33.86
C SER A 173 -36.88 13.30 33.17
N GLN A 174 -36.78 12.41 32.17
CA GLN A 174 -37.95 11.87 31.47
C GLN A 174 -38.54 10.61 32.12
N LEU A 175 -37.71 9.79 32.77
CA LEU A 175 -38.17 8.61 33.53
C LEU A 175 -39.03 9.00 34.75
N ALA A 176 -38.78 10.18 35.34
CA ALA A 176 -39.56 10.72 36.45
C ALA A 176 -40.98 11.18 36.07
N ARG A 177 -41.29 11.32 34.76
CA ARG A 177 -42.63 11.70 34.25
C ARG A 177 -43.37 10.56 33.54
N ALA A 178 -42.71 9.42 33.31
CA ALA A 178 -43.33 8.29 32.65
C ALA A 178 -44.41 7.62 33.53
N PRO A 179 -45.50 7.08 32.96
CA PRO A 179 -46.49 6.29 33.71
C PRO A 179 -45.85 5.03 34.32
N PRO A 180 -46.39 4.53 35.44
CA PRO A 180 -45.75 3.48 36.26
C PRO A 180 -45.41 2.21 35.49
N HIS A 181 -46.22 1.82 34.51
CA HIS A 181 -45.96 0.65 33.64
C HIS A 181 -44.68 0.81 32.79
N ARG A 182 -44.39 2.03 32.29
CA ARG A 182 -43.17 2.31 31.52
C ARG A 182 -41.92 2.40 32.41
N ARG A 183 -42.08 2.82 33.67
CA ARG A 183 -40.98 2.78 34.65
C ARG A 183 -40.63 1.34 35.03
N ALA A 184 -41.63 0.49 35.23
CA ALA A 184 -41.43 -0.92 35.52
C ALA A 184 -40.69 -1.63 34.37
N LEU A 185 -41.09 -1.39 33.11
CA LEU A 185 -40.40 -1.92 31.93
C LEU A 185 -38.96 -1.42 31.78
N ALA A 186 -38.71 -0.14 32.04
CA ALA A 186 -37.36 0.42 31.99
C ALA A 186 -36.46 -0.14 33.10
N LEU A 187 -37.00 -0.32 34.32
CA LEU A 187 -36.28 -0.97 35.42
C LEU A 187 -36.01 -2.44 35.12
N LEU A 188 -36.98 -3.16 34.53
CA LEU A 188 -36.81 -4.54 34.12
C LEU A 188 -35.71 -4.68 33.06
N ALA A 189 -35.71 -3.80 32.04
CA ALA A 189 -34.65 -3.77 31.03
C ALA A 189 -33.27 -3.47 31.64
N LEU A 190 -33.21 -2.57 32.63
CA LEU A 190 -31.97 -2.21 33.33
C LEU A 190 -31.45 -3.38 34.19
N VAL A 191 -32.35 -4.12 34.84
CA VAL A 191 -32.03 -5.36 35.55
C VAL A 191 -31.53 -6.44 34.59
N VAL A 192 -32.15 -6.61 33.42
CA VAL A 192 -31.70 -7.56 32.39
C VAL A 192 -30.32 -7.20 31.86
N ILE A 193 -30.05 -5.92 31.61
CA ILE A 193 -28.71 -5.45 31.18
C ILE A 193 -27.67 -5.69 32.27
N LEU A 194 -27.99 -5.38 33.54
CA LEU A 194 -27.09 -5.63 34.67
C LEU A 194 -26.83 -7.13 34.87
N LEU A 195 -27.86 -7.98 34.75
CA LEU A 195 -27.70 -9.43 34.79
C LEU A 195 -26.86 -9.93 33.62
N PHE A 196 -27.06 -9.41 32.41
CA PHE A 196 -26.23 -9.75 31.25
C PHE A 196 -24.76 -9.37 31.45
N LEU A 197 -24.48 -8.21 32.05
CA LEU A 197 -23.12 -7.77 32.40
C LEU A 197 -22.51 -8.58 33.56
N LEU A 198 -23.32 -9.07 34.49
CA LEU A 198 -22.87 -9.93 35.59
C LEU A 198 -22.62 -11.39 35.13
N PHE A 199 -23.41 -11.90 34.18
CA PHE A 199 -23.26 -13.24 33.60
C PHE A 199 -22.23 -13.32 32.46
N LEU A 200 -21.88 -12.19 31.83
CA LEU A 200 -20.69 -12.09 30.97
C LEU A 200 -19.37 -12.09 31.77
N ARG A 201 -19.43 -12.10 33.11
CA ARG A 201 -18.27 -12.32 33.97
C ARG A 201 -17.99 -13.83 34.11
N GLY A 202 -17.88 -14.53 32.98
CA GLY A 202 -17.41 -15.90 32.90
C GLY A 202 -15.89 -15.95 32.77
N ASN A 203 -15.21 -16.41 33.82
CA ASN A 203 -13.82 -16.88 33.86
C ASN A 203 -12.77 -16.08 33.05
N SER A 204 -12.45 -14.87 33.51
CA SER A 204 -11.11 -14.31 33.36
C SER A 204 -10.19 -14.92 34.43
N ASN A 205 -9.97 -16.23 34.37
CA ASN A 205 -8.83 -16.83 35.06
C ASN A 205 -7.59 -16.54 34.20
N SER A 206 -6.85 -15.55 34.67
CA SER A 206 -5.44 -15.31 34.37
C SER A 206 -4.62 -16.57 34.70
N VAL A 207 -4.59 -17.54 33.78
CA VAL A 207 -3.63 -18.64 33.76
C VAL A 207 -3.33 -18.93 32.30
N GLY A 208 -2.08 -18.68 31.89
CA GLY A 208 -1.61 -19.06 30.56
C GLY A 208 -0.56 -18.16 29.90
N ASN A 209 -0.05 -17.13 30.56
CA ASN A 209 1.03 -16.30 30.00
C ASN A 209 2.44 -16.63 30.56
N GLU A 210 2.58 -17.71 31.34
CA GLU A 210 3.90 -18.18 31.82
C GLU A 210 4.65 -19.04 30.79
N LYS A 211 3.95 -19.72 29.86
CA LYS A 211 4.63 -20.50 28.80
C LYS A 211 5.20 -19.63 27.67
N ALA A 212 4.58 -18.47 27.38
CA ALA A 212 5.11 -17.53 26.40
C ALA A 212 6.34 -16.77 26.94
N HIS A 213 6.36 -16.44 28.24
CA HIS A 213 7.52 -15.84 28.90
C HIS A 213 8.65 -16.84 29.18
N ALA A 214 8.36 -18.13 29.39
CA ALA A 214 9.38 -19.17 29.54
C ALA A 214 10.12 -19.46 28.22
N ILE A 215 9.46 -19.33 27.06
CA ILE A 215 10.08 -19.46 25.73
C ILE A 215 10.99 -18.25 25.40
N LEU A 216 10.71 -17.07 25.94
CA LEU A 216 11.51 -15.85 25.76
C LEU A 216 12.64 -15.71 26.79
N ARG A 217 12.61 -16.45 27.90
CA ARG A 217 13.68 -16.47 28.92
C ARG A 217 14.79 -17.49 28.63
N ASP A 218 14.50 -18.49 27.79
CA ASP A 218 15.50 -19.51 27.40
C ASP A 218 16.39 -19.06 26.22
N SER A 219 16.06 -17.93 25.58
CA SER A 219 16.95 -17.27 24.63
C SER A 219 17.95 -16.38 25.38
N GLY A 220 19.06 -16.99 25.78
CA GLY A 220 20.21 -16.32 26.38
C GLY A 220 20.72 -15.16 25.52
N VAL A 221 20.27 -13.95 25.84
CA VAL A 221 20.90 -12.70 25.39
C VAL A 221 22.07 -12.44 26.33
N SER A 222 23.16 -13.14 26.05
CA SER A 222 24.49 -12.83 26.56
C SER A 222 25.48 -13.20 25.47
N GLY A 223 26.24 -12.22 24.97
CA GLY A 223 27.41 -12.49 24.14
C GLY A 223 27.39 -11.83 22.77
N ALA A 224 27.34 -10.50 22.75
CA ALA A 224 27.91 -9.73 21.65
C ALA A 224 29.44 -9.67 21.84
N ILE A 225 30.20 -10.73 21.51
CA ILE A 225 31.63 -10.69 21.12
C ILE A 225 31.94 -11.92 20.25
N ILE A 226 32.60 -11.68 19.12
CA ILE A 226 33.02 -12.64 18.08
C ILE A 226 34.14 -13.57 18.59
N ASP A 227 34.07 -14.86 18.27
CA ASP A 227 35.25 -15.73 18.13
C ASP A 227 35.29 -16.30 16.70
N ARG A 228 36.39 -16.01 16.01
CA ARG A 228 36.62 -16.32 14.60
C ARG A 228 37.31 -17.67 14.38
N THR A 229 37.50 -18.48 15.43
CA THR A 229 38.37 -19.68 15.34
C THR A 229 37.66 -21.03 15.47
N THR A 230 36.39 -21.10 15.87
CA THR A 230 35.78 -22.40 16.27
C THR A 230 34.68 -22.95 15.36
N GLY A 231 34.36 -22.33 14.23
CA GLY A 231 33.67 -23.03 13.13
C GLY A 231 32.26 -23.58 13.40
N THR A 232 31.61 -23.29 14.52
CA THR A 232 30.19 -23.66 14.76
C THR A 232 29.47 -22.68 15.69
N HIS A 233 28.73 -21.75 15.10
CA HIS A 233 27.26 -21.62 15.21
C HIS A 233 26.86 -20.37 14.43
N ARG A 234 26.25 -20.55 13.25
CA ARG A 234 25.34 -19.52 12.71
C ARG A 234 24.35 -19.24 13.83
N SER A 235 24.34 -18.02 14.37
CA SER A 235 23.13 -17.55 15.05
C SER A 235 21.96 -17.87 14.12
N ALA A 236 21.07 -18.73 14.58
CA ALA A 236 19.91 -19.23 13.87
C ALA A 236 18.83 -18.14 13.74
N ASN A 237 19.24 -16.90 13.47
CA ASN A 237 18.35 -15.79 13.20
C ASN A 237 17.61 -16.09 11.90
N LYS A 238 16.37 -16.54 12.05
CA LYS A 238 15.44 -16.81 10.94
C LYS A 238 15.11 -15.53 10.15
N ALA A 239 15.30 -14.35 10.75
CA ALA A 239 15.07 -13.06 10.10
C ALA A 239 16.30 -12.15 10.24
N LYS A 240 16.54 -11.33 9.21
CA LYS A 240 17.54 -10.25 9.19
C LYS A 240 16.93 -8.97 9.73
N VAL A 241 17.56 -8.39 10.74
CA VAL A 241 17.18 -7.08 11.28
C VAL A 241 17.78 -6.00 10.41
N LEU A 242 16.95 -5.06 9.97
CA LEU A 242 17.35 -3.88 9.24
C LEU A 242 17.38 -2.69 10.19
N GLU A 243 18.49 -1.95 10.14
CA GLU A 243 18.77 -0.81 11.01
C GLU A 243 18.85 0.48 10.17
N SER A 244 18.30 1.58 10.70
CA SER A 244 18.39 2.90 10.07
C SER A 244 19.83 3.38 10.06
N PHE A 245 20.30 3.82 8.90
CA PHE A 245 21.62 4.38 8.70
C PHE A 245 21.76 5.76 9.37
N THR A 246 20.72 6.60 9.34
CA THR A 246 20.72 7.95 9.93
C THR A 246 20.32 8.00 11.40
N ASN A 247 19.62 6.98 11.92
CA ASN A 247 19.27 6.91 13.33
C ASN A 247 20.47 6.39 14.14
N PRO A 248 20.96 7.13 15.15
CA PRO A 248 22.15 6.72 15.92
C PRO A 248 21.96 5.43 16.74
N TYR A 249 20.72 4.98 16.94
CA TYR A 249 20.40 3.71 17.60
C TYR A 249 19.96 2.61 16.63
N GLY A 250 20.03 2.85 15.31
CA GLY A 250 19.57 1.92 14.29
C GLY A 250 18.06 1.71 14.23
N PHE A 251 17.27 2.38 15.07
CA PHE A 251 15.81 2.22 15.08
C PHE A 251 15.13 2.90 13.90
N MET A 252 13.92 2.43 13.59
CA MET A 252 13.01 3.14 12.69
C MET A 252 12.79 4.59 13.12
N ASN A 253 12.51 5.43 12.13
CA ASN A 253 12.22 6.85 12.28
C ASN A 253 10.71 7.09 12.12
N LEU A 254 10.19 8.12 12.79
CA LEU A 254 8.75 8.42 12.77
C LEU A 254 8.39 9.30 11.57
N ILE A 255 7.14 9.22 11.13
CA ILE A 255 6.53 10.12 10.14
C ILE A 255 5.41 10.90 10.82
N ASP A 256 5.31 12.22 10.61
CA ASP A 256 4.20 13.06 11.07
C ASP A 256 3.05 13.10 10.03
N PRO A 257 1.79 12.87 10.41
CA PRO A 257 1.33 12.43 11.73
C PRO A 257 1.65 10.95 11.96
N TYR A 258 2.23 10.66 13.13
CA TYR A 258 2.54 9.29 13.49
C TYR A 258 1.27 8.49 13.75
N ALA A 259 0.33 9.10 14.46
CA ALA A 259 -0.97 8.54 14.81
C ALA A 259 -2.09 9.49 14.39
N GLY A 260 -3.35 9.02 14.43
CA GLY A 260 -4.51 9.83 14.09
C GLY A 260 -5.18 9.46 12.77
N GLY A 261 -5.12 8.17 12.40
CA GLY A 261 -5.88 7.66 11.27
C GLY A 261 -5.17 7.80 9.91
N VAL A 262 -3.86 8.03 9.90
CA VAL A 262 -3.06 8.07 8.68
C VAL A 262 -2.27 6.76 8.56
N PHE A 263 -2.60 5.98 7.53
CA PHE A 263 -2.14 4.60 7.38
C PHE A 263 -1.40 4.40 6.06
N ASN A 264 -0.56 3.37 6.02
CA ASN A 264 0.13 2.92 4.81
C ASN A 264 0.87 4.08 4.09
N PRO A 265 1.88 4.69 4.73
CA PRO A 265 2.58 5.84 4.18
C PRO A 265 3.44 5.44 2.99
N SER A 266 3.21 6.08 1.85
CA SER A 266 4.10 6.02 0.69
C SER A 266 4.93 7.30 0.58
N ILE A 267 6.23 7.14 0.48
CA ILE A 267 7.20 8.21 0.33
C ILE A 267 7.84 8.11 -1.05
N LEU A 268 7.85 9.23 -1.77
CA LEU A 268 8.70 9.46 -2.93
C LEU A 268 9.75 10.49 -2.56
N VAL A 269 11.03 10.13 -2.68
CA VAL A 269 12.11 11.08 -2.49
C VAL A 269 12.33 11.82 -3.81
N LEU A 270 12.26 13.14 -3.80
CA LEU A 270 12.47 13.99 -4.97
C LEU A 270 13.97 14.25 -5.19
N PRO A 271 14.39 14.54 -6.43
CA PRO A 271 15.79 14.86 -6.73
C PRO A 271 16.30 16.06 -5.91
N ASP A 272 17.57 16.01 -5.50
CA ASP A 272 18.18 17.06 -4.67
C ASP A 272 18.08 18.46 -5.26
N THR A 273 17.97 18.58 -6.60
CA THR A 273 17.78 19.85 -7.31
C THR A 273 16.48 20.56 -6.97
N VAL A 274 15.48 19.87 -6.42
CA VAL A 274 14.21 20.46 -5.94
C VAL A 274 14.42 21.29 -4.68
N GLY A 275 15.41 20.93 -3.85
CA GLY A 275 15.71 21.56 -2.56
C GLY A 275 15.28 20.71 -1.36
N ASN A 276 15.99 20.90 -0.24
CA ASN A 276 15.82 20.09 0.98
C ASN A 276 14.48 20.33 1.70
N ASP A 277 13.87 21.50 1.53
CA ASP A 277 12.58 21.86 2.14
C ASP A 277 11.42 21.01 1.60
N ARG A 278 11.56 20.46 0.39
CA ARG A 278 10.49 19.71 -0.30
C ARG A 278 10.96 18.36 -0.82
N ARG A 279 12.02 17.82 -0.23
CA ARG A 279 12.69 16.61 -0.72
C ARG A 279 11.82 15.37 -0.64
N PHE A 280 10.89 15.29 0.31
CA PHE A 280 10.05 14.10 0.49
C PHE A 280 8.61 14.42 0.13
N LEU A 281 8.06 13.72 -0.86
CA LEU A 281 6.64 13.71 -1.13
C LEU A 281 6.00 12.54 -0.39
N PHE A 282 4.97 12.85 0.39
CA PHE A 282 4.23 11.89 1.20
C PHE A 282 2.80 11.75 0.68
N VAL A 283 2.32 10.51 0.60
CA VAL A 283 0.90 10.20 0.49
C VAL A 283 0.56 9.02 1.39
N ALA A 284 -0.67 8.99 1.89
CA ALA A 284 -1.13 7.92 2.79
C ALA A 284 -2.65 7.79 2.74
N ARG A 285 -3.17 6.65 3.20
CA ARG A 285 -4.60 6.53 3.48
C ARG A 285 -4.96 7.43 4.65
N GLY A 286 -5.99 8.24 4.50
CA GLY A 286 -6.52 9.11 5.54
C GLY A 286 -7.51 8.40 6.46
N PRO A 287 -8.08 9.15 7.43
CA PRO A 287 -9.05 8.59 8.35
C PRO A 287 -10.36 8.26 7.62
N GLU A 288 -10.93 7.11 7.98
CA GLU A 288 -12.20 6.62 7.43
C GLU A 288 -13.36 7.51 7.88
N LYS A 289 -14.28 7.84 6.95
CA LYS A 289 -15.51 8.57 7.27
C LYS A 289 -16.73 7.69 7.01
N TYR A 290 -17.62 7.61 7.99
CA TYR A 290 -18.84 6.79 7.92
C TYR A 290 -20.05 7.66 7.61
N GLU A 291 -20.88 7.22 6.66
CA GLU A 291 -22.13 7.88 6.25
C GLU A 291 -23.20 6.84 5.95
N VAL A 292 -24.48 7.15 6.17
CA VAL A 292 -25.59 6.27 5.77
C VAL A 292 -26.18 6.81 4.47
N ILE A 293 -26.08 6.03 3.38
CA ILE A 293 -26.58 6.42 2.07
C ILE A 293 -27.59 5.38 1.59
N ASP A 294 -28.84 5.80 1.39
CA ASP A 294 -29.97 4.93 1.02
C ASP A 294 -30.22 3.76 2.01
N GLY A 295 -29.91 3.98 3.29
CA GLY A 295 -30.06 2.98 4.34
C GLY A 295 -28.84 2.07 4.53
N ASP A 296 -27.84 2.15 3.66
CA ASP A 296 -26.60 1.38 3.77
C ASP A 296 -25.51 2.17 4.50
N ASP A 297 -24.80 1.50 5.43
CA ASP A 297 -23.59 2.04 6.04
C ASP A 297 -22.47 2.07 4.98
N THR A 298 -22.03 3.28 4.63
CA THR A 298 -20.98 3.56 3.64
C THR A 298 -19.74 4.11 4.35
N ARG A 299 -18.57 3.61 3.93
CA ARG A 299 -17.24 4.02 4.38
C ARG A 299 -16.54 4.76 3.25
N TRP A 300 -16.29 6.04 3.48
CA TRP A 300 -15.51 6.88 2.61
C TRP A 300 -14.04 6.81 2.99
N GLU A 301 -13.25 6.43 1.98
CA GLU A 301 -11.80 6.39 2.02
C GLU A 301 -11.24 7.60 1.29
N HIS A 302 -10.14 8.11 1.82
CA HIS A 302 -9.47 9.28 1.29
C HIS A 302 -7.97 9.04 1.26
N VAL A 303 -7.29 9.62 0.29
CA VAL A 303 -5.83 9.70 0.29
C VAL A 303 -5.44 11.11 0.68
N LEU A 304 -4.48 11.21 1.59
CA LEU A 304 -3.87 12.46 2.01
C LEU A 304 -2.51 12.62 1.32
N GLY A 305 -2.04 13.85 1.16
CA GLY A 305 -0.66 14.10 0.73
C GLY A 305 -0.12 15.47 1.09
N CYS A 306 1.20 15.55 1.22
CA CYS A 306 1.95 16.78 1.53
C CYS A 306 3.44 16.61 1.22
N PHE A 307 4.19 17.71 1.31
CA PHE A 307 5.65 17.64 1.41
C PHE A 307 6.08 17.42 2.85
N MET A 308 7.20 16.71 3.00
CA MET A 308 7.84 16.43 4.28
C MET A 308 9.29 16.92 4.26
N ILE A 309 9.77 17.27 5.45
CA ILE A 309 11.15 17.67 5.73
C ILE A 309 11.70 16.82 6.88
N VAL A 310 12.99 16.53 6.86
CA VAL A 310 13.66 15.82 7.96
C VAL A 310 13.95 16.81 9.08
N LEU A 311 13.35 16.55 10.25
CA LEU A 311 13.66 17.26 11.49
C LEU A 311 14.25 16.30 12.51
N LYS A 312 14.73 16.85 13.63
CA LYS A 312 15.31 16.09 14.74
C LYS A 312 14.49 16.33 16.00
N ARG A 313 14.13 15.25 16.70
CA ARG A 313 13.43 15.34 17.99
C ARG A 313 14.33 16.00 19.03
N ALA A 314 13.75 16.91 19.81
CA ALA A 314 14.44 17.56 20.93
C ALA A 314 15.01 16.50 21.88
N HIS A 315 16.18 16.80 22.46
CA HIS A 315 16.91 15.97 23.43
C HIS A 315 17.56 14.68 22.92
N LEU A 316 16.92 13.95 22.00
CA LEU A 316 17.45 12.66 21.51
C LEU A 316 18.16 12.77 20.16
N ASN A 317 18.03 13.91 19.45
CA ASN A 317 18.64 14.13 18.14
C ASN A 317 18.23 13.08 17.09
N LEU A 318 17.05 12.46 17.27
CA LEU A 318 16.54 11.39 16.42
C LEU A 318 15.81 11.96 15.20
N PRO A 319 16.14 11.51 13.98
CA PRO A 319 15.47 11.99 12.79
C PRO A 319 14.01 11.54 12.76
N TYR A 320 13.17 12.38 12.17
CA TYR A 320 11.79 12.06 11.82
C TYR A 320 11.38 12.93 10.64
N LEU A 321 10.38 12.47 9.89
CA LEU A 321 9.78 13.26 8.81
C LEU A 321 8.65 14.10 9.38
N ALA A 322 8.80 15.42 9.32
CA ALA A 322 7.80 16.40 9.70
C ALA A 322 7.09 16.95 8.46
N ARG A 323 5.84 17.38 8.61
CA ARG A 323 5.11 18.05 7.53
C ARG A 323 5.72 19.42 7.25
N GLU A 324 6.09 19.66 6.00
CA GLU A 324 6.49 20.98 5.51
C GLU A 324 5.26 21.77 5.03
N THR A 325 4.32 21.09 4.37
CA THR A 325 3.07 21.72 3.89
C THR A 325 1.86 21.19 4.64
N GLU A 326 0.72 21.85 4.46
CA GLU A 326 -0.55 21.33 4.97
C GLU A 326 -0.81 19.91 4.42
N LEU A 327 -1.39 19.07 5.28
CA LEU A 327 -1.79 17.71 4.94
C LEU A 327 -3.17 17.79 4.27
N GLU A 328 -3.22 17.60 2.96
CA GLU A 328 -4.43 17.80 2.18
C GLU A 328 -5.06 16.49 1.74
N THR A 329 -6.39 16.42 1.71
CA THR A 329 -7.11 15.36 1.02
C THR A 329 -6.96 15.52 -0.50
N LEU A 330 -6.32 14.55 -1.15
CA LEU A 330 -6.08 14.59 -2.58
C LEU A 330 -7.39 14.46 -3.36
N LYS A 331 -7.51 15.24 -4.43
CA LYS A 331 -8.70 15.28 -5.29
C LYS A 331 -8.72 14.10 -6.26
N LEU A 332 -8.97 12.91 -5.73
CA LEU A 332 -9.13 11.68 -6.50
C LEU A 332 -10.63 11.39 -6.70
N PRO A 333 -11.14 11.26 -7.94
CA PRO A 333 -12.57 11.14 -8.16
C PRO A 333 -13.11 9.78 -7.76
N ALA A 334 -13.89 9.75 -6.67
CA ALA A 334 -14.60 8.57 -6.19
C ALA A 334 -16.09 8.65 -6.54
N LYS A 335 -16.70 7.53 -6.95
CA LYS A 335 -18.14 7.43 -7.20
C LYS A 335 -18.68 6.12 -6.61
N ARG A 336 -19.88 6.19 -6.02
CA ARG A 336 -20.61 5.01 -5.59
C ARG A 336 -21.01 4.16 -6.80
N LYS A 337 -20.91 2.84 -6.66
CA LYS A 337 -21.47 1.90 -7.62
C LYS A 337 -22.99 1.87 -7.55
N VAL A 338 -23.62 1.73 -8.71
CA VAL A 338 -25.05 1.41 -8.79
C VAL A 338 -25.29 -0.02 -8.32
N GLU A 339 -26.51 -0.33 -7.90
CA GLU A 339 -26.89 -1.56 -7.19
C GLU A 339 -26.43 -2.85 -7.89
N TYR A 340 -26.53 -2.93 -9.22
CA TYR A 340 -26.13 -4.12 -10.00
C TYR A 340 -24.61 -4.24 -10.26
N LEU A 341 -23.81 -3.24 -9.87
CA LEU A 341 -22.35 -3.27 -9.96
C LEU A 341 -21.68 -3.54 -8.60
N ARG A 342 -22.47 -3.65 -7.52
CA ARG A 342 -21.99 -3.92 -6.16
C ARG A 342 -21.16 -5.20 -6.11
N CYS A 343 -20.21 -5.22 -5.20
CA CYS A 343 -19.40 -6.37 -4.91
C CYS A 343 -20.31 -7.50 -4.40
N HIS A 344 -20.05 -8.74 -4.77
CA HIS A 344 -20.73 -9.88 -4.12
C HIS A 344 -20.17 -10.18 -2.73
N ASP A 345 -19.49 -9.21 -2.12
CA ASP A 345 -18.89 -9.26 -0.79
C ASP A 345 -19.41 -8.07 0.05
N PRO A 346 -20.23 -8.31 1.09
CA PRO A 346 -20.78 -7.28 1.96
C PRO A 346 -19.73 -6.42 2.66
N ILE A 347 -18.52 -6.96 2.89
CA ILE A 347 -17.42 -6.21 3.49
C ILE A 347 -16.92 -5.17 2.49
N PHE A 348 -16.78 -5.51 1.22
CA PHE A 348 -16.23 -4.58 0.22
C PHE A 348 -17.27 -3.62 -0.35
N ASP A 349 -18.55 -3.96 -0.26
CA ASP A 349 -19.66 -3.10 -0.70
C ASP A 349 -19.76 -1.75 0.02
N GLN A 350 -19.28 -1.68 1.26
CA GLN A 350 -19.35 -0.46 2.04
C GLN A 350 -18.23 0.54 1.67
N PHE A 351 -17.14 0.13 1.01
CA PHE A 351 -15.99 1.01 0.78
C PHE A 351 -16.13 1.82 -0.51
N ILE A 352 -15.96 3.14 -0.39
CA ILE A 352 -15.95 4.08 -1.52
C ILE A 352 -14.74 5.00 -1.38
N GLY A 353 -13.93 5.08 -2.44
CA GLY A 353 -12.82 6.01 -2.53
C GLY A 353 -11.46 5.36 -2.70
N PRO A 354 -10.40 6.19 -2.80
CA PRO A 354 -9.03 5.74 -3.02
C PRO A 354 -8.40 5.15 -1.75
N GLU A 355 -7.67 4.03 -1.90
CA GLU A 355 -6.90 3.38 -0.84
C GLU A 355 -5.57 2.82 -1.35
N ASP A 356 -4.68 2.55 -0.41
CA ASP A 356 -3.35 1.98 -0.61
C ASP A 356 -2.52 2.72 -1.68
N PRO A 357 -2.34 4.05 -1.52
CA PRO A 357 -1.58 4.84 -2.48
C PRO A 357 -0.11 4.43 -2.46
N ARG A 358 0.50 4.32 -3.65
CA ARG A 358 1.95 4.13 -3.81
C ARG A 358 2.49 5.09 -4.83
N LEU A 359 3.58 5.77 -4.49
CA LEU A 359 4.28 6.68 -5.38
C LEU A 359 5.48 5.98 -6.01
N PHE A 360 5.80 6.34 -7.25
CA PHE A 360 7.01 5.92 -7.95
C PHE A 360 7.35 6.92 -9.05
N PHE A 361 8.59 6.90 -9.53
CA PHE A 361 8.97 7.69 -10.71
C PHE A 361 8.85 6.87 -11.99
N THR A 362 8.77 7.53 -13.14
CA THR A 362 9.28 7.01 -14.41
C THR A 362 10.75 7.43 -14.58
N ASN A 363 11.50 6.82 -15.51
CA ASN A 363 12.92 7.17 -15.68
C ASN A 363 13.13 8.60 -16.19
N ASP A 364 12.20 9.12 -16.99
CA ASP A 364 12.16 10.52 -17.41
C ASP A 364 11.69 11.50 -16.31
N GLY A 365 11.30 10.98 -15.14
CA GLY A 365 11.00 11.78 -13.94
C GLY A 365 9.54 12.20 -13.77
N GLN A 366 8.58 11.50 -14.38
CA GLN A 366 7.15 11.67 -14.05
C GLN A 366 6.88 11.00 -12.68
N PRO A 367 6.38 11.74 -11.68
CA PRO A 367 5.94 11.14 -10.43
C PRO A 367 4.54 10.56 -10.63
N LEU A 368 4.40 9.25 -10.52
CA LEU A 368 3.12 8.57 -10.68
C LEU A 368 2.59 8.08 -9.34
N LEU A 369 1.27 8.13 -9.20
CA LEU A 369 0.51 7.63 -8.06
C LEU A 369 -0.38 6.48 -8.55
N ILE A 370 -0.12 5.28 -8.02
CA ILE A 370 -0.98 4.12 -8.19
C ILE A 370 -1.81 3.93 -6.91
N TYR A 371 -3.09 3.61 -7.04
CA TYR A 371 -3.99 3.39 -5.90
C TYR A 371 -5.15 2.49 -6.29
N SER A 372 -5.81 1.89 -5.30
CA SER A 372 -7.04 1.12 -5.52
C SER A 372 -8.27 1.97 -5.24
N GLN A 373 -9.38 1.72 -5.92
CA GLN A 373 -10.70 2.24 -5.53
C GLN A 373 -11.79 1.38 -6.18
N THR A 374 -13.04 1.79 -6.00
CA THR A 374 -14.21 1.19 -6.64
C THR A 374 -14.03 1.09 -8.17
N GLY A 375 -14.18 -0.12 -8.72
CA GLY A 375 -14.06 -0.37 -10.16
C GLY A 375 -15.25 0.18 -10.97
N ARG A 376 -15.03 0.48 -12.26
CA ARG A 376 -16.11 0.93 -13.16
C ARG A 376 -16.84 -0.21 -13.87
N SER A 377 -16.22 -1.39 -13.93
CA SER A 377 -16.77 -2.58 -14.60
C SER A 377 -17.59 -3.44 -13.63
N PRO A 378 -18.66 -4.12 -14.11
CA PRO A 378 -19.55 -4.96 -13.28
C PRO A 378 -18.82 -6.05 -12.51
N ASN A 379 -17.84 -6.68 -13.14
CA ASN A 379 -17.15 -7.82 -12.55
C ASN A 379 -15.98 -7.42 -11.65
N ILE A 380 -15.67 -6.13 -11.54
CA ILE A 380 -14.51 -5.62 -10.79
C ILE A 380 -15.03 -4.79 -9.63
N CYS A 381 -15.06 -5.37 -8.43
CA CYS A 381 -15.35 -4.71 -7.17
C CYS A 381 -14.37 -3.55 -6.92
N ARG A 382 -13.07 -3.87 -6.92
CA ARG A 382 -11.98 -2.90 -6.72
C ARG A 382 -11.00 -2.97 -7.88
N ALA A 383 -10.76 -1.82 -8.50
CA ALA A 383 -9.80 -1.67 -9.58
C ALA A 383 -8.58 -0.88 -9.12
N ILE A 384 -7.50 -1.00 -9.89
CA ILE A 384 -6.28 -0.21 -9.70
C ILE A 384 -6.27 0.92 -10.71
N TYR A 385 -5.94 2.11 -10.24
CA TYR A 385 -5.86 3.32 -11.04
C TYR A 385 -4.47 3.91 -10.98
N LEU A 386 -4.12 4.60 -12.05
CA LEU A 386 -2.88 5.37 -12.18
C LEU A 386 -3.20 6.83 -12.49
N ILE A 387 -2.46 7.75 -11.88
CA ILE A 387 -2.54 9.19 -12.17
C ILE A 387 -1.16 9.82 -11.98
N ASP A 388 -0.89 10.90 -12.70
CA ASP A 388 0.28 11.72 -12.43
C ASP A 388 0.09 12.50 -11.12
N ALA A 389 1.01 12.32 -10.17
CA ALA A 389 0.90 12.91 -8.84
C ALA A 389 0.88 14.45 -8.90
N ARG A 390 1.45 15.07 -9.95
CA ARG A 390 1.45 16.54 -10.13
C ARG A 390 0.06 17.13 -10.34
N VAL A 391 -0.91 16.30 -10.75
CA VAL A 391 -2.30 16.70 -10.98
C VAL A 391 -3.05 16.86 -9.65
N VAL A 392 -2.70 16.02 -8.67
CA VAL A 392 -3.48 15.89 -7.42
C VAL A 392 -2.76 16.41 -6.19
N VAL A 393 -1.43 16.50 -6.22
CA VAL A 393 -0.61 17.05 -5.13
C VAL A 393 -0.30 18.53 -5.39
N PRO A 394 -0.81 19.45 -4.55
CA PRO A 394 -0.52 20.87 -4.69
C PRO A 394 0.97 21.18 -4.62
N GLY A 395 1.44 22.04 -5.52
CA GLY A 395 2.83 22.52 -5.52
C GLY A 395 3.87 21.55 -6.12
N LEU A 396 3.54 20.27 -6.35
CA LEU A 396 4.48 19.27 -6.89
C LEU A 396 4.99 19.62 -8.29
N SER A 397 4.10 20.04 -9.20
CA SER A 397 4.50 20.50 -10.53
C SER A 397 5.53 21.65 -10.44
N LYS A 398 5.29 22.63 -9.56
CA LYS A 398 6.19 23.78 -9.38
C LYS A 398 7.54 23.36 -8.79
N ALA A 399 7.54 22.45 -7.81
CA ALA A 399 8.74 21.96 -7.15
C ALA A 399 9.66 21.21 -8.14
N LEU A 400 9.10 20.27 -8.92
CA LEU A 400 9.86 19.54 -9.92
C LEU A 400 10.38 20.45 -11.04
N LYS A 401 9.53 21.35 -11.56
CA LYS A 401 9.95 22.35 -12.56
C LYS A 401 11.12 23.21 -12.09
N LYS A 402 11.08 23.66 -10.83
CA LYS A 402 12.18 24.42 -10.19
C LYS A 402 13.47 23.59 -10.14
N GLY A 403 13.38 22.29 -9.88
CA GLY A 403 14.50 21.36 -9.89
C GLY A 403 14.96 20.92 -11.29
N GLY A 404 14.39 21.47 -12.37
CA GLY A 404 14.73 21.10 -13.75
C GLY A 404 13.99 19.88 -14.31
N TRP A 405 13.02 19.34 -13.58
CA TRP A 405 12.28 18.13 -13.94
C TRP A 405 10.94 18.47 -14.60
N ASN A 406 10.89 18.33 -15.92
CA ASN A 406 9.81 18.83 -16.77
C ASN A 406 9.20 17.75 -17.68
N ALA A 407 9.20 16.49 -17.24
CA ALA A 407 8.61 15.40 -18.02
C ALA A 407 7.15 15.71 -18.41
N PRO A 408 6.68 15.31 -19.60
CA PRO A 408 5.29 15.53 -20.00
C PRO A 408 4.32 14.87 -19.01
N ILE A 409 3.12 15.42 -18.85
CA ILE A 409 2.06 14.79 -18.07
C ILE A 409 1.28 13.89 -19.02
N VAL A 410 1.46 12.57 -18.90
CA VAL A 410 0.74 11.58 -19.71
C VAL A 410 -0.58 11.18 -19.04
N PHE A 411 -0.57 11.03 -17.71
CA PHE A 411 -1.72 10.57 -16.92
C PHE A 411 -2.42 11.75 -16.25
N SER A 412 -2.95 12.69 -17.05
CA SER A 412 -3.63 13.89 -16.55
C SER A 412 -4.97 13.60 -15.87
N GLU A 413 -5.56 12.44 -16.15
CA GLU A 413 -6.78 11.94 -15.53
C GLU A 413 -6.52 10.56 -14.94
N GLN A 414 -7.39 10.14 -14.01
CA GLN A 414 -7.35 8.79 -13.48
C GLN A 414 -7.52 7.76 -14.61
N THR A 415 -6.52 6.92 -14.77
CA THR A 415 -6.47 5.86 -15.78
C THR A 415 -6.74 4.53 -15.09
N ASP A 416 -7.81 3.85 -15.51
CA ASP A 416 -8.16 2.52 -15.03
C ASP A 416 -7.20 1.49 -15.64
N LEU A 417 -6.57 0.66 -14.80
CA LEU A 417 -5.66 -0.38 -15.27
C LEU A 417 -6.44 -1.67 -15.45
N ILE A 418 -6.96 -1.86 -16.66
CA ILE A 418 -7.80 -3.02 -17.03
C ILE A 418 -6.95 -4.10 -17.70
N ARG A 419 -7.09 -5.35 -17.25
CA ARG A 419 -6.51 -6.55 -17.87
C ARG A 419 -7.56 -7.59 -18.21
N ASP A 420 -7.22 -8.55 -19.05
CA ASP A 420 -8.07 -9.71 -19.33
C ASP A 420 -8.28 -10.54 -18.07
N ASN A 421 -9.48 -11.13 -17.95
CA ASN A 421 -9.88 -11.97 -16.82
C ASN A 421 -9.73 -11.28 -15.45
N GLN A 422 -9.86 -9.96 -15.39
CA GLN A 422 -9.91 -9.21 -14.13
C GLN A 422 -11.29 -9.39 -13.48
N PHE A 423 -11.30 -9.79 -12.21
CA PHE A 423 -12.53 -10.02 -11.46
C PHE A 423 -12.36 -9.67 -9.98
N ASN A 424 -13.47 -9.37 -9.32
CA ASN A 424 -13.57 -9.04 -7.92
C ASN A 424 -12.59 -7.93 -7.48
N ILE A 425 -11.54 -8.26 -6.73
CA ILE A 425 -10.69 -7.29 -6.03
C ILE A 425 -9.29 -7.34 -6.60
N GLU A 426 -8.88 -6.25 -7.24
CA GLU A 426 -7.47 -6.00 -7.55
C GLU A 426 -6.84 -5.16 -6.46
N LYS A 427 -5.67 -5.62 -5.97
CA LYS A 427 -4.93 -4.97 -4.90
C LYS A 427 -3.44 -5.27 -5.04
N ASN A 428 -2.61 -4.38 -4.51
CA ASN A 428 -1.17 -4.63 -4.31
C ASN A 428 -0.40 -4.92 -5.61
N TRP A 429 -0.70 -4.24 -6.72
CA TRP A 429 0.13 -4.32 -7.92
C TRP A 429 1.44 -3.56 -7.74
N ALA A 430 2.55 -4.07 -8.28
CA ALA A 430 3.85 -3.40 -8.25
C ALA A 430 4.14 -2.78 -9.64
N PRO A 431 4.13 -1.44 -9.77
CA PRO A 431 4.60 -0.80 -10.98
C PRO A 431 6.13 -0.87 -11.05
N PHE A 432 6.65 -0.95 -12.28
CA PHE A 432 8.08 -0.88 -12.54
C PHE A 432 8.36 -0.50 -14.01
N LEU A 433 9.62 -0.21 -14.30
CA LEU A 433 10.09 0.11 -15.64
C LEU A 433 10.97 -1.02 -16.17
N GLY A 434 10.69 -1.46 -17.40
CA GLY A 434 11.54 -2.42 -18.11
C GLY A 434 12.83 -1.78 -18.62
N GLU A 435 13.66 -2.57 -19.31
CA GLU A 435 14.93 -2.13 -19.92
C GLU A 435 14.77 -0.92 -20.86
N LYS A 436 13.64 -0.82 -21.56
CA LYS A 436 13.34 0.24 -22.54
C LYS A 436 12.48 1.37 -21.97
N ASP A 437 12.49 1.55 -20.66
CA ASP A 437 11.67 2.53 -19.92
C ASP A 437 10.15 2.33 -20.11
N GLU A 438 9.75 1.15 -20.55
CA GLU A 438 8.36 0.77 -20.72
C GLU A 438 7.72 0.52 -19.35
N LEU A 439 6.55 1.11 -19.12
CA LEU A 439 5.80 0.93 -17.87
C LEU A 439 5.16 -0.46 -17.83
N HIS A 440 5.44 -1.19 -16.76
CA HIS A 440 4.94 -2.53 -16.49
C HIS A 440 4.32 -2.61 -15.10
N PHE A 441 3.46 -3.60 -14.91
CA PHE A 441 2.81 -3.92 -13.65
C PHE A 441 2.95 -5.41 -13.37
N HIS A 442 3.57 -5.74 -12.25
CA HIS A 442 3.59 -7.09 -11.71
C HIS A 442 2.34 -7.26 -10.84
N VAL A 443 1.42 -8.12 -11.28
CA VAL A 443 0.06 -8.23 -10.75
C VAL A 443 -0.07 -9.40 -9.77
N SER A 444 0.52 -10.55 -10.09
CA SER A 444 0.53 -11.74 -9.23
C SER A 444 1.94 -12.28 -9.08
N LEU A 445 2.31 -12.70 -7.87
CA LEU A 445 3.62 -13.32 -7.58
C LEU A 445 3.63 -14.83 -7.83
N VAL A 446 2.48 -15.50 -7.72
CA VAL A 446 2.34 -16.95 -7.94
C VAL A 446 0.94 -17.23 -8.52
N PRO A 447 0.83 -17.65 -9.79
CA PRO A 447 1.88 -17.62 -10.82
C PRO A 447 2.38 -16.19 -11.08
N GLN A 448 3.56 -16.06 -11.68
CA GLN A 448 4.11 -14.74 -12.03
C GLN A 448 3.28 -14.10 -13.15
N GLU A 449 2.55 -13.05 -12.86
CA GLU A 449 1.83 -12.30 -13.88
C GLU A 449 2.39 -10.89 -14.01
N VAL A 450 2.85 -10.56 -15.22
CA VAL A 450 3.39 -9.25 -15.58
C VAL A 450 2.67 -8.74 -16.82
N TYR A 451 2.23 -7.48 -16.73
CA TYR A 451 1.54 -6.79 -17.81
C TYR A 451 2.32 -5.55 -18.22
N LYS A 452 2.35 -5.29 -19.52
CA LYS A 452 2.86 -4.04 -20.09
C LYS A 452 1.71 -3.04 -20.27
N TYR A 453 1.94 -1.79 -19.88
CA TYR A 453 1.07 -0.68 -20.27
C TYR A 453 1.24 -0.36 -21.74
N VAL A 454 0.14 -0.22 -22.47
CA VAL A 454 0.15 0.14 -23.89
C VAL A 454 -0.76 1.34 -24.10
N PRO A 455 -0.25 2.53 -24.45
CA PRO A 455 -1.08 3.71 -24.68
C PRO A 455 -2.23 3.45 -25.67
N GLY A 456 -3.43 3.92 -25.33
CA GLY A 456 -4.66 3.65 -26.12
C GLY A 456 -5.28 2.27 -25.87
N MET A 457 -4.57 1.38 -25.18
CA MET A 457 -5.09 0.20 -24.51
C MET A 457 -4.83 0.37 -23.00
N THR A 458 -5.23 -0.60 -22.18
CA THR A 458 -4.91 -0.58 -20.75
C THR A 458 -3.68 -1.43 -20.45
N LEU A 459 -3.79 -2.76 -20.54
CA LEU A 459 -2.72 -3.68 -20.20
C LEU A 459 -2.65 -4.87 -21.16
N ARG A 460 -1.43 -5.31 -21.47
CA ARG A 460 -1.16 -6.51 -22.27
C ARG A 460 -0.27 -7.47 -21.48
N ALA A 461 -0.71 -8.72 -21.32
CA ALA A 461 0.10 -9.76 -20.67
C ALA A 461 1.41 -9.98 -21.43
N LEU A 462 2.52 -10.12 -20.70
CA LEU A 462 3.81 -10.46 -21.31
C LEU A 462 3.98 -11.95 -21.53
N ASP A 463 3.51 -12.74 -20.58
CA ASP A 463 3.40 -14.19 -20.67
C ASP A 463 1.94 -14.56 -20.37
N PRO A 464 1.18 -15.06 -21.35
CA PRO A 464 -0.21 -15.46 -21.11
C PRO A 464 -0.33 -16.77 -20.33
N ASN A 465 0.73 -17.58 -20.21
CA ASN A 465 0.70 -18.88 -19.55
C ASN A 465 1.89 -19.04 -18.57
N PRO A 466 1.98 -18.16 -17.55
CA PRO A 466 3.10 -18.21 -16.63
C PRO A 466 3.12 -19.51 -15.82
N PRO A 467 4.32 -20.00 -15.42
CA PRO A 467 4.44 -21.23 -14.66
C PRO A 467 3.72 -21.11 -13.30
N LYS A 468 2.92 -22.13 -12.98
CA LYS A 468 2.17 -22.23 -11.71
C LYS A 468 3.07 -22.26 -10.48
N HIS A 469 4.30 -22.74 -10.64
CA HIS A 469 5.29 -22.85 -9.57
C HIS A 469 6.52 -22.02 -9.89
N ASN A 470 7.05 -21.36 -8.87
CA ASN A 470 8.30 -20.60 -8.92
C ASN A 470 9.02 -20.68 -7.56
N CYS A 471 10.18 -20.02 -7.41
CA CYS A 471 10.96 -20.10 -6.17
C CYS A 471 10.21 -19.63 -4.92
N LEU A 472 9.23 -18.73 -5.03
CA LEU A 472 8.41 -18.31 -3.88
C LEU A 472 7.56 -19.47 -3.36
N THR A 473 7.06 -20.33 -4.24
CA THR A 473 6.31 -21.53 -3.82
C THR A 473 7.18 -22.51 -3.05
N SER A 474 8.47 -22.60 -3.38
CA SER A 474 9.42 -23.45 -2.67
C SER A 474 9.75 -22.93 -1.27
N ILE A 475 9.75 -21.59 -1.08
CA ILE A 475 10.05 -20.96 0.21
C ILE A 475 8.97 -21.24 1.25
N VAL A 476 7.70 -21.15 0.86
CA VAL A 476 6.58 -21.39 1.79
C VAL A 476 6.06 -22.83 1.74
N ASN A 477 6.39 -23.58 0.68
CA ASN A 477 6.17 -25.01 0.48
C ASN A 477 4.83 -25.53 1.08
N ALA A 478 4.89 -26.32 2.17
CA ALA A 478 3.73 -26.93 2.82
C ALA A 478 2.69 -25.93 3.36
N GLN A 479 3.01 -24.64 3.39
CA GLN A 479 2.15 -23.56 3.86
C GLN A 479 1.48 -22.78 2.72
N MET A 480 1.66 -23.17 1.45
CA MET A 480 1.06 -22.50 0.28
C MET A 480 -0.46 -22.29 0.40
N ASN A 481 -1.18 -23.17 1.09
CA ASN A 481 -2.62 -23.06 1.33
C ASN A 481 -3.02 -22.15 2.51
N ARG A 482 -2.05 -21.58 3.23
CA ARG A 482 -2.26 -20.75 4.44
C ARG A 482 -1.68 -19.35 4.29
N VAL A 483 -1.01 -19.08 3.18
CA VAL A 483 -0.35 -17.80 2.93
C VAL A 483 -0.90 -17.14 1.67
N LYS A 484 -0.90 -15.81 1.68
CA LYS A 484 -1.15 -15.00 0.48
C LYS A 484 0.09 -14.16 0.20
N PHE A 485 0.55 -14.16 -1.05
CA PHE A 485 1.63 -13.29 -1.49
C PHE A 485 1.06 -11.95 -1.96
N HIS A 486 1.67 -10.86 -1.51
CA HIS A 486 1.33 -9.50 -1.93
C HIS A 486 2.60 -8.75 -2.30
N HIS A 487 2.58 -7.95 -3.37
CA HIS A 487 3.63 -6.94 -3.50
C HIS A 487 3.45 -5.88 -2.43
N ALA A 488 4.54 -5.52 -1.77
CA ALA A 488 4.55 -4.46 -0.78
C ALA A 488 4.87 -3.11 -1.43
N THR A 489 5.78 -3.09 -2.41
CA THR A 489 6.33 -1.85 -2.97
C THR A 489 6.36 -1.84 -4.50
N PRO A 490 6.47 -0.65 -5.15
CA PRO A 490 7.01 -0.55 -6.50
C PRO A 490 8.39 -1.22 -6.62
N LEU A 491 8.79 -1.61 -7.83
CA LEU A 491 10.13 -2.16 -8.06
C LEU A 491 11.11 -1.07 -8.49
N LEU A 492 12.32 -1.16 -7.96
CA LEU A 492 13.46 -0.31 -8.29
C LEU A 492 14.51 -1.13 -9.07
N ARG A 493 15.46 -0.44 -9.70
CA ARG A 493 16.64 -1.08 -10.31
C ARG A 493 17.88 -0.81 -9.48
N ALA A 494 18.68 -1.85 -9.25
CA ALA A 494 19.97 -1.73 -8.59
C ALA A 494 21.06 -2.37 -9.44
N THR A 495 22.13 -1.63 -9.71
CA THR A 495 23.39 -2.21 -10.20
C THR A 495 24.16 -2.78 -9.01
N LEU A 496 24.57 -4.04 -9.13
CA LEU A 496 25.19 -4.84 -8.09
C LEU A 496 26.69 -4.54 -7.91
N CYS A 497 27.06 -3.26 -7.93
CA CYS A 497 28.38 -2.74 -7.59
C CYS A 497 28.25 -1.39 -6.87
N ARG A 498 29.35 -0.85 -6.33
CA ARG A 498 29.33 0.53 -5.84
C ARG A 498 29.45 1.51 -7.01
N ARG A 499 28.95 2.72 -6.81
CA ARG A 499 29.00 3.77 -7.83
C ARG A 499 30.44 4.00 -8.29
N GLY A 500 30.66 3.94 -9.61
CA GLY A 500 31.97 4.16 -10.23
C GLY A 500 32.87 2.93 -10.30
N GLU A 501 32.50 1.79 -9.68
CA GLU A 501 33.29 0.56 -9.77
C GLU A 501 32.98 -0.26 -11.03
N CYS A 502 31.76 -0.14 -11.56
CA CYS A 502 31.35 -0.85 -12.75
C CYS A 502 30.43 0.02 -13.62
N LYS A 503 30.34 -0.34 -14.91
CA LYS A 503 29.37 0.24 -15.83
C LYS A 503 28.06 -0.57 -15.73
N PRO A 504 26.91 0.07 -15.45
CA PRO A 504 25.62 -0.61 -15.47
C PRO A 504 25.34 -1.28 -16.82
N ASP A 505 24.91 -2.53 -16.77
CA ASP A 505 24.40 -3.31 -17.88
C ASP A 505 23.32 -4.30 -17.39
N ILE A 506 22.74 -5.08 -18.31
CA ILE A 506 21.69 -6.04 -17.99
C ILE A 506 22.17 -7.25 -17.18
N HIS A 507 23.47 -7.51 -17.11
CA HIS A 507 24.06 -8.66 -16.40
C HIS A 507 24.41 -8.33 -14.95
N ASN A 508 24.69 -7.06 -14.65
CA ASN A 508 24.99 -6.58 -13.31
C ASN A 508 23.87 -5.74 -12.68
N THR A 509 22.71 -5.63 -13.33
CA THR A 509 21.56 -4.87 -12.82
C THR A 509 20.36 -5.78 -12.61
N VAL A 510 19.69 -5.61 -11.47
CA VAL A 510 18.46 -6.35 -11.13
C VAL A 510 17.30 -5.39 -10.89
N LEU A 511 16.08 -5.86 -11.20
CA LEU A 511 14.88 -5.29 -10.59
C LEU A 511 14.75 -5.87 -9.18
N PHE A 512 14.32 -5.08 -8.22
CA PHE A 512 14.03 -5.56 -6.88
C PHE A 512 12.88 -4.80 -6.23
N GLY A 513 12.24 -5.44 -5.27
CA GLY A 513 11.14 -4.88 -4.52
C GLY A 513 10.80 -5.76 -3.34
N MET A 514 10.01 -5.22 -2.43
CA MET A 514 9.58 -5.96 -1.26
C MET A 514 8.24 -6.63 -1.51
N ILE A 515 8.12 -7.86 -1.03
CA ILE A 515 6.87 -8.62 -0.98
C ILE A 515 6.48 -8.83 0.48
N HIS A 516 5.18 -9.05 0.69
CA HIS A 516 4.66 -9.63 1.90
C HIS A 516 4.19 -11.07 1.66
N VAL A 517 4.59 -11.97 2.55
CA VAL A 517 3.93 -13.25 2.77
C VAL A 517 2.99 -13.05 3.95
N LYS A 518 1.70 -12.95 3.64
CA LYS A 518 0.64 -12.76 4.62
C LYS A 518 0.21 -14.11 5.17
N TYR A 519 0.40 -14.31 6.47
CA TYR A 519 -0.03 -15.52 7.18
C TYR A 519 -1.43 -15.34 7.76
N HIS A 520 -2.29 -16.33 7.54
CA HIS A 520 -3.57 -16.50 8.23
C HIS A 520 -3.46 -17.76 9.12
N PRO A 521 -3.78 -17.65 10.42
CA PRO A 521 -5.18 -17.57 10.82
C PRO A 521 -5.48 -16.41 11.79
N GLU A 522 -6.75 -16.00 11.81
CA GLU A 522 -7.28 -15.13 12.86
C GLU A 522 -6.93 -15.69 14.26
N PRO A 523 -6.64 -14.82 15.25
CA PRO A 523 -6.90 -13.37 15.24
C PRO A 523 -5.70 -12.49 14.85
N TYR A 524 -4.53 -13.03 14.52
CA TYR A 524 -3.31 -12.21 14.32
C TYR A 524 -2.84 -12.25 12.86
N LEU A 525 -2.92 -11.09 12.20
CA LEU A 525 -2.35 -10.88 10.87
C LEU A 525 -0.83 -10.68 10.99
N PHE A 526 -0.06 -11.55 10.35
CA PHE A 526 1.39 -11.41 10.27
C PHE A 526 1.84 -11.25 8.83
N TYR A 527 2.63 -10.21 8.58
CA TYR A 527 3.23 -9.92 7.28
C TYR A 527 4.74 -10.18 7.38
N GLU A 528 5.16 -11.35 6.91
CA GLU A 528 6.58 -11.59 6.67
C GLU A 528 6.98 -10.82 5.41
N ARG A 529 8.05 -10.03 5.50
CA ARG A 529 8.58 -9.22 4.40
C ARG A 529 9.86 -9.83 3.88
N ARG A 530 10.00 -9.87 2.56
CA ARG A 530 11.21 -10.33 1.85
C ARG A 530 11.48 -9.44 0.67
N ILE A 531 12.74 -9.33 0.29
CA ILE A 531 13.14 -8.73 -0.98
C ILE A 531 13.21 -9.85 -2.00
N VAL A 532 12.64 -9.58 -3.16
CA VAL A 532 12.76 -10.43 -4.31
C VAL A 532 13.52 -9.65 -5.37
N THR A 533 14.37 -10.34 -6.12
CA THR A 533 15.05 -9.78 -7.29
C THR A 533 14.59 -10.48 -8.54
N TRP A 534 14.55 -9.73 -9.64
CA TRP A 534 14.16 -10.20 -10.97
C TRP A 534 15.18 -9.74 -12.00
N ASN A 535 15.24 -10.45 -13.12
CA ASN A 535 15.90 -9.96 -14.33
C ASN A 535 15.34 -8.61 -14.73
N VAL A 536 16.18 -7.72 -15.27
CA VAL A 536 15.75 -6.41 -15.83
C VAL A 536 15.16 -6.52 -17.23
N THR A 537 15.27 -7.70 -17.86
CA THR A 537 14.75 -7.99 -19.19
C THR A 537 13.57 -8.95 -19.11
N ALA A 538 12.63 -8.81 -20.05
CA ALA A 538 11.49 -9.73 -20.18
C ALA A 538 12.00 -11.18 -20.40
N PRO A 539 11.35 -12.19 -19.80
CA PRO A 539 10.05 -12.14 -19.09
C PRO A 539 10.15 -11.77 -17.59
N TYR A 540 11.26 -11.15 -17.16
CA TYR A 540 11.50 -10.72 -15.78
C TYR A 540 11.48 -11.90 -14.81
N ASN A 541 12.30 -12.91 -15.06
CA ASN A 541 12.38 -14.10 -14.21
C ASN A 541 12.87 -13.74 -12.80
N TYR A 542 12.33 -14.42 -11.78
CA TYR A 542 12.87 -14.37 -10.43
C TYR A 542 14.33 -14.83 -10.41
N LEU A 543 15.19 -14.03 -9.79
CA LEU A 543 16.61 -14.32 -9.61
C LEU A 543 16.91 -14.82 -8.21
N SER A 544 16.36 -14.17 -7.18
CA SER A 544 16.64 -14.54 -5.80
C SER A 544 15.63 -13.96 -4.82
N VAL A 545 15.60 -14.52 -3.60
CA VAL A 545 14.72 -14.08 -2.51
C VAL A 545 15.52 -13.95 -1.21
N SER A 546 15.36 -12.84 -0.49
CA SER A 546 16.03 -12.61 0.79
C SER A 546 15.51 -13.54 1.89
N LYS A 547 16.29 -13.67 2.96
CA LYS A 547 15.75 -14.08 4.27
C LYS A 547 14.58 -13.16 4.68
N PRO A 548 13.67 -13.63 5.57
CA PRO A 548 12.71 -12.76 6.24
C PRO A 548 13.38 -11.53 6.82
N LEU A 549 12.75 -10.37 6.70
CA LEU A 549 13.28 -9.12 7.22
C LEU A 549 12.59 -8.74 8.54
N THR A 550 13.11 -7.75 9.25
CA THR A 550 12.39 -7.02 10.30
C THR A 550 13.01 -5.64 10.44
N TYR A 551 12.25 -4.65 10.87
CA TYR A 551 12.77 -3.29 11.11
C TYR A 551 13.10 -3.11 12.58
N SER A 552 14.31 -2.66 12.87
CA SER A 552 14.72 -2.38 14.24
C SER A 552 13.79 -1.32 14.88
N GLY A 553 13.35 -1.57 16.11
CA GLY A 553 12.36 -0.74 16.81
C GLY A 553 10.89 -1.09 16.55
N THR A 554 10.58 -2.05 15.68
CA THR A 554 9.19 -2.55 15.50
C THR A 554 8.88 -3.77 16.37
N ASN A 555 7.62 -3.89 16.79
CA ASN A 555 7.11 -5.10 17.43
C ASN A 555 6.51 -6.02 16.35
N GLN A 556 7.01 -7.25 16.21
CA GLN A 556 6.49 -8.20 15.22
C GLN A 556 5.09 -8.73 15.53
N ALA A 557 4.57 -8.47 16.73
CA ALA A 557 3.17 -8.72 17.07
C ALA A 557 2.23 -7.70 16.40
N ASP A 558 2.73 -6.53 16.02
CA ASP A 558 1.95 -5.55 15.25
C ASP A 558 2.03 -5.91 13.75
N PRO A 559 0.91 -5.82 13.00
CA PRO A 559 0.98 -5.92 11.56
C PRO A 559 1.81 -4.75 11.00
N ILE A 560 2.95 -5.07 10.41
CA ILE A 560 3.81 -4.09 9.73
C ILE A 560 3.55 -4.18 8.23
N PHE A 561 3.02 -3.10 7.65
CA PHE A 561 2.68 -3.05 6.24
C PHE A 561 3.62 -2.11 5.49
N THR A 562 4.60 -2.66 4.79
CA THR A 562 5.50 -1.88 3.92
C THR A 562 4.81 -1.44 2.64
N VAL A 563 5.03 -0.19 2.23
CA VAL A 563 4.27 0.45 1.15
C VAL A 563 5.16 0.99 0.03
N SER A 564 6.32 1.53 0.38
CA SER A 564 7.26 2.02 -0.65
C SER A 564 8.71 1.87 -0.24
N ILE A 565 9.54 1.75 -1.29
CA ILE A 565 10.98 1.95 -1.28
C ILE A 565 11.30 3.05 -2.29
N ALA A 566 12.27 3.90 -1.99
CA ALA A 566 12.78 4.92 -2.90
C ALA A 566 14.26 5.18 -2.62
N TRP A 567 15.04 5.50 -3.66
CA TRP A 567 16.42 5.96 -3.48
C TRP A 567 16.44 7.28 -2.72
N ASP A 568 17.30 7.43 -1.72
CA ASP A 568 17.37 8.67 -0.93
C ASP A 568 17.89 9.85 -1.78
N HIS A 569 18.89 9.61 -2.63
CA HIS A 569 19.42 10.62 -3.55
C HIS A 569 19.16 10.22 -5.01
N PRO A 570 17.90 10.24 -5.47
CA PRO A 570 17.58 9.83 -6.82
C PRO A 570 18.17 10.83 -7.80
N SER A 571 18.86 10.33 -8.81
CA SER A 571 19.53 11.18 -9.81
C SER A 571 19.56 10.47 -11.15
N ASP A 572 19.37 11.24 -12.23
CA ASP A 572 19.63 10.75 -13.59
C ASP A 572 21.10 10.97 -14.00
N ARG A 573 22.00 10.93 -13.02
CA ARG A 573 23.43 10.89 -13.34
C ARG A 573 23.67 9.60 -14.12
N HIS A 574 24.34 9.73 -15.25
CA HIS A 574 24.65 8.64 -16.18
C HIS A 574 23.45 8.14 -17.03
N GLY A 575 22.33 8.87 -17.08
CA GLY A 575 21.19 8.53 -17.96
C GLY A 575 20.45 7.26 -17.52
N LEU A 576 20.49 6.94 -16.22
CA LEU A 576 19.88 5.73 -15.66
C LEU A 576 18.47 5.97 -15.15
N GLY A 577 18.02 7.22 -15.01
CA GLY A 577 16.72 7.59 -14.44
C GLY A 577 16.64 7.53 -12.92
N LEU A 578 15.56 8.09 -12.37
CA LEU A 578 15.38 8.30 -10.92
C LEU A 578 15.11 7.02 -10.11
N ASN A 579 14.81 5.89 -10.75
CA ASN A 579 14.54 4.61 -10.09
C ASN A 579 15.76 3.67 -10.04
N HIS A 580 16.93 4.14 -10.46
CA HIS A 580 18.15 3.32 -10.54
C HIS A 580 19.17 3.75 -9.49
N GLY A 581 19.66 2.78 -8.71
CA GLY A 581 20.75 2.99 -7.74
C GLY A 581 21.84 1.92 -7.77
N PHE A 582 22.76 2.03 -6.83
CA PHE A 582 23.94 1.19 -6.64
C PHE A 582 23.99 0.65 -5.21
N LEU A 583 24.87 -0.33 -4.95
CA LEU A 583 24.95 -1.01 -3.65
C LEU A 583 25.37 -0.12 -2.47
N ASP A 584 26.04 1.00 -2.74
CA ASP A 584 26.44 2.01 -1.75
C ASP A 584 25.42 3.13 -1.57
N ASP A 585 24.33 3.16 -2.36
CA ASP A 585 23.26 4.12 -2.18
C ASP A 585 22.34 3.73 -1.00
N THR A 586 21.68 4.72 -0.43
CA THR A 586 20.67 4.56 0.63
C THR A 586 19.27 4.48 0.03
N ILE A 587 18.44 3.60 0.59
CA ILE A 587 17.03 3.40 0.25
C ILE A 587 16.18 3.82 1.45
N VAL A 588 15.20 4.69 1.21
CA VAL A 588 14.14 5.04 2.17
C VAL A 588 13.00 4.05 1.99
N THR A 589 12.68 3.31 3.05
CA THR A 589 11.57 2.35 3.10
C THR A 589 10.52 2.85 4.10
N SER A 590 9.26 2.99 3.67
CA SER A 590 8.16 3.45 4.54
C SER A 590 7.09 2.39 4.75
N PHE A 591 6.51 2.39 5.95
CA PHE A 591 5.59 1.34 6.39
C PHE A 591 4.61 1.83 7.47
N GLY A 592 3.43 1.20 7.49
CA GLY A 592 2.45 1.34 8.58
C GLY A 592 2.77 0.38 9.72
N VAL A 593 2.43 0.79 10.94
CA VAL A 593 2.62 0.02 12.18
C VAL A 593 1.27 -0.18 12.86
N GLY A 594 0.76 -1.41 12.89
CA GLY A 594 -0.40 -1.80 13.70
C GLY A 594 -1.72 -1.11 13.36
N ASP A 595 -1.86 -0.56 12.15
CA ASP A 595 -2.97 0.34 11.79
C ASP A 595 -3.17 1.48 12.81
N TYR A 596 -2.09 1.98 13.41
CA TYR A 596 -2.12 3.15 14.30
C TYR A 596 -0.91 4.08 14.11
N GLY A 597 0.17 3.58 13.50
CA GLY A 597 1.47 4.23 13.37
C GLY A 597 1.94 4.34 11.91
N SER A 598 2.79 5.32 11.63
CA SER A 598 3.52 5.47 10.36
C SER A 598 5.01 5.71 10.60
N ALA A 599 5.87 4.94 9.94
CA ALA A 599 7.31 5.01 10.14
C ALA A 599 8.09 4.81 8.83
N TYR A 600 9.37 5.17 8.86
CA TYR A 600 10.32 4.87 7.80
C TYR A 600 11.67 4.40 8.35
N ILE A 601 12.44 3.76 7.50
CA ILE A 601 13.82 3.37 7.76
C ILE A 601 14.65 3.62 6.50
N ASP A 602 15.82 4.21 6.66
CA ASP A 602 16.79 4.45 5.60
C ASP A 602 17.94 3.44 5.73
N ILE A 603 18.18 2.65 4.70
CA ILE A 603 19.08 1.49 4.74
C ILE A 603 19.97 1.48 3.52
N LEU A 604 21.21 1.03 3.63
CA LEU A 604 22.08 0.84 2.47
C LEU A 604 21.55 -0.29 1.58
N ALA A 605 21.60 -0.10 0.27
CA ALA A 605 21.11 -1.09 -0.69
C ALA A 605 21.82 -2.44 -0.56
N ARG A 606 23.13 -2.45 -0.30
CA ARG A 606 23.88 -3.70 -0.02
C ARG A 606 23.32 -4.47 1.16
N ASP A 607 22.83 -3.81 2.20
CA ASP A 607 22.31 -4.50 3.38
C ASP A 607 20.93 -5.09 3.07
N LEU A 608 20.18 -4.45 2.17
CA LEU A 608 18.89 -4.96 1.70
C LEU A 608 19.04 -6.13 0.70
N LEU A 609 20.09 -6.12 -0.13
CA LEU A 609 20.33 -7.08 -1.22
C LEU A 609 21.34 -8.20 -0.89
N THR A 610 21.74 -8.31 0.37
CA THR A 610 22.58 -9.41 0.88
C THR A 610 21.74 -10.49 1.58
N ASP A 611 22.26 -11.71 1.69
CA ASP A 611 21.57 -12.88 2.27
C ASP A 611 20.37 -13.40 1.44
N HIS A 612 20.53 -13.43 0.12
CA HIS A 612 19.54 -13.96 -0.80
C HIS A 612 19.78 -15.44 -1.12
N GLU A 613 18.69 -16.18 -1.27
CA GLU A 613 18.65 -17.53 -1.82
C GLU A 613 18.33 -17.43 -3.32
N ILE A 614 19.18 -18.00 -4.17
CA ILE A 614 19.06 -17.92 -5.63
C ILE A 614 17.94 -18.83 -6.13
N CYS A 615 17.08 -18.33 -7.02
CA CYS A 615 15.95 -19.06 -7.60
C CYS A 615 16.38 -20.07 -8.67
N GLU A 616 17.51 -19.83 -9.36
CA GLU A 616 18.14 -20.83 -10.24
C GLU A 616 18.86 -21.90 -9.40
N GLY A 617 18.34 -23.13 -9.42
CA GLY A 617 19.01 -24.27 -8.78
C GLY A 617 18.98 -24.25 -7.26
N PHE A 618 17.80 -24.10 -6.65
CA PHE A 618 17.56 -24.47 -5.24
C PHE A 618 17.95 -25.94 -5.03
N GLY A 619 19.24 -26.13 -4.72
CA GLY A 619 19.91 -27.42 -4.72
C GLY A 619 21.44 -27.37 -4.84
N GLN A 620 22.08 -26.49 -5.64
CA GLN A 620 23.52 -26.72 -5.91
C GLN A 620 24.53 -25.56 -5.99
N HIS A 621 24.20 -24.26 -6.10
CA HIS A 621 25.27 -23.26 -6.17
C HIS A 621 24.99 -21.99 -5.35
N SER A 622 25.77 -21.82 -4.28
CA SER A 622 25.90 -20.55 -3.54
C SER A 622 26.84 -19.63 -4.30
N LEU A 623 26.34 -18.47 -4.74
CA LEU A 623 27.09 -17.42 -5.47
C LEU A 623 27.82 -16.43 -4.55
N PHE A 624 28.41 -16.93 -3.46
CA PHE A 624 29.39 -16.20 -2.67
C PHE A 624 30.45 -17.19 -2.18
N GLY A 625 31.56 -17.23 -2.91
CA GLY A 625 32.86 -17.73 -2.43
C GLY A 625 33.70 -16.56 -1.96
#